data_AF-A0A838R6C7-F1
#
_entry.id   AF-A0A838R6C7-F1
#
_cell.length_a   1.000
_cell.length_b   1.000
_cell.length_c   1.000
_cell.angle_alpha   90.00
_cell.angle_beta   90.00
_cell.angle_gamma   90.00
#
_symmetry.space_group_name_H-M   'P 1'
#
loop_
_entity.id
_entity.type
_entity.pdbx_description
1 polymer ?
#
loop_
_entity_poly.entity_id
_entity_poly.type
_entity_poly.pdbx_seq_one_letter_code
_entity_poly.pdbx_strand_id
1 'polypeptide(L)'
;MSQIPNVNGSGSQPFGKNNALNEMDIDAFLKLMIAELQNQDPLNPLENDELVAQIGQIRSVASTEKLTSTLDSVLLGQNISSATNLIGAEVDAISDDNQRVSGTVERVSVANGQPKLHLDLDPNAKLSTEAGDVGSGEYEYRVVWQDQGKSFAVDPLAKVDGKSLTVKGDDKSILLSNLPVTIGQKQVFRRVKGTEDFKLVGAISDGKKSTFQDVTSTEDLSDYVLTGEPQLMSPSRTFTVSLKNVGEIRPPERPGTTPPPVTPPVTPPAQTDDPEAPGDETLENTDSGTAA
;
A
#
# COMPACT_ATOMS: atom_id res chain seq x y z
N MET A 1 -44.35 -28.99 -27.58
CA MET A 1 -42.90 -29.24 -27.72
C MET A 1 -42.50 -28.93 -29.15
N SER A 2 -41.74 -27.84 -29.37
CA SER A 2 -40.74 -27.79 -30.44
C SER A 2 -39.85 -26.60 -30.13
N GLN A 3 -38.61 -26.90 -29.73
CA GLN A 3 -37.57 -25.97 -29.35
C GLN A 3 -36.90 -25.45 -30.63
N ILE A 4 -36.72 -24.13 -30.73
CA ILE A 4 -35.82 -23.54 -31.72
C ILE A 4 -34.42 -23.51 -31.10
N PRO A 5 -33.37 -24.05 -31.75
CA PRO A 5 -32.02 -24.07 -31.19
C PRO A 5 -31.42 -22.66 -31.12
N ASN A 6 -31.06 -22.24 -29.90
CA ASN A 6 -30.20 -21.09 -29.64
C ASN A 6 -28.74 -21.49 -29.94
N VAL A 7 -28.23 -21.08 -31.09
CA VAL A 7 -26.81 -21.26 -31.45
C VAL A 7 -25.97 -20.23 -30.72
N ASN A 8 -25.46 -20.67 -29.56
CA ASN A 8 -24.40 -20.05 -28.79
C ASN A 8 -23.09 -20.11 -29.58
N GLY A 9 -22.55 -18.95 -29.95
CA GLY A 9 -21.29 -18.81 -30.68
C GLY A 9 -20.74 -17.40 -30.58
N SER A 10 -20.67 -16.82 -29.37
CA SER A 10 -20.01 -15.54 -29.16
C SER A 10 -18.51 -15.77 -28.94
N GLY A 11 -17.81 -15.94 -30.06
CA GLY A 11 -16.38 -15.75 -30.12
C GLY A 11 -16.07 -14.28 -29.82
N SER A 12 -15.27 -14.08 -28.78
CA SER A 12 -14.80 -12.78 -28.34
C SER A 12 -13.83 -12.21 -29.38
N GLN A 13 -14.33 -11.47 -30.36
CA GLN A 13 -13.49 -10.60 -31.17
C GLN A 13 -13.35 -9.24 -30.47
N PRO A 14 -12.11 -8.73 -30.33
CA PRO A 14 -11.87 -7.43 -29.74
C PRO A 14 -12.45 -6.38 -30.69
N PHE A 15 -13.43 -5.62 -30.22
CA PHE A 15 -13.80 -4.37 -30.86
C PHE A 15 -12.59 -3.44 -30.81
N GLY A 16 -11.84 -3.41 -31.90
CA GLY A 16 -10.90 -2.33 -32.18
C GLY A 16 -11.68 -1.02 -32.08
N LYS A 17 -11.20 -0.12 -31.22
CA LYS A 17 -11.62 1.28 -31.18
C LYS A 17 -11.32 1.90 -32.55
N ASN A 18 -12.26 1.78 -33.48
CA ASN A 18 -12.16 2.38 -34.80
C ASN A 18 -12.54 3.86 -34.69
N ASN A 19 -11.61 4.68 -34.17
CA ASN A 19 -11.62 6.13 -34.38
C ASN A 19 -11.34 6.51 -35.85
N ALA A 20 -11.06 5.53 -36.71
CA ALA A 20 -10.84 5.72 -38.14
C ALA A 20 -12.11 6.15 -38.92
N LEU A 21 -13.31 5.98 -38.35
CA LEU A 21 -14.56 6.40 -38.99
C LEU A 21 -14.78 7.91 -38.93
N ASN A 22 -14.29 8.63 -37.91
CA ASN A 22 -14.48 10.09 -37.81
C ASN A 22 -13.49 10.90 -38.64
N GLU A 23 -12.24 10.44 -38.80
CA GLU A 23 -11.22 11.16 -39.59
C GLU A 23 -11.35 10.89 -41.11
N MET A 24 -11.80 9.69 -41.53
CA MET A 24 -11.91 9.33 -42.95
C MET A 24 -13.19 9.87 -43.63
N ASP A 25 -14.28 10.06 -42.88
CA ASP A 25 -15.58 10.47 -43.43
C ASP A 25 -15.67 12.00 -43.66
N ILE A 26 -14.95 12.80 -42.85
CA ILE A 26 -14.90 14.27 -43.00
C ILE A 26 -14.10 14.68 -44.25
N ASP A 27 -13.00 14.01 -44.57
CA ASP A 27 -12.22 14.28 -45.79
C ASP A 27 -12.96 13.86 -47.07
N ALA A 28 -13.75 12.79 -46.99
CA ALA A 28 -14.65 12.37 -48.07
C ALA A 28 -15.83 13.34 -48.24
N PHE A 29 -16.37 13.83 -47.13
CA PHE A 29 -17.42 14.84 -47.11
C PHE A 29 -16.94 16.20 -47.63
N LEU A 30 -15.77 16.69 -47.21
CA LEU A 30 -15.17 17.93 -47.72
C LEU A 30 -14.90 17.86 -49.24
N LYS A 31 -14.53 16.69 -49.76
CA LYS A 31 -14.42 16.47 -51.22
C LYS A 31 -15.77 16.54 -51.93
N LEU A 32 -16.81 15.97 -51.35
CA LEU A 32 -18.18 16.09 -51.86
C LEU A 32 -18.67 17.55 -51.83
N MET A 33 -18.37 18.28 -50.75
CA MET A 33 -18.72 19.69 -50.58
C MET A 33 -18.00 20.60 -51.58
N ILE A 34 -16.72 20.33 -51.89
CA ILE A 34 -15.97 21.04 -52.94
C ILE A 34 -16.54 20.73 -54.33
N ALA A 35 -16.96 19.48 -54.57
CA ALA A 35 -17.59 19.08 -55.83
C ALA A 35 -18.95 19.77 -56.03
N GLU A 36 -19.74 19.97 -54.96
CA GLU A 36 -20.99 20.73 -55.04
C GLU A 36 -20.75 22.24 -55.19
N LEU A 37 -19.76 22.83 -54.50
CA LEU A 37 -19.36 24.24 -54.67
C LEU A 37 -18.92 24.58 -56.10
N GLN A 38 -18.28 23.64 -56.79
CA GLN A 38 -17.92 23.79 -58.22
C GLN A 38 -19.13 23.79 -59.16
N ASN A 39 -20.31 23.36 -58.68
CA ASN A 39 -21.50 23.12 -59.48
C ASN A 39 -22.76 23.86 -58.98
N GLN A 40 -22.63 24.77 -58.01
CA GLN A 40 -23.73 25.57 -57.44
C GLN A 40 -23.96 26.87 -58.24
N ASP A 41 -25.23 27.22 -58.43
CA ASP A 41 -25.67 28.50 -59.00
C ASP A 41 -25.43 29.63 -57.97
N PRO A 42 -24.76 30.75 -58.33
CA PRO A 42 -24.30 31.81 -57.42
C PRO A 42 -25.38 32.54 -56.58
N LEU A 43 -26.66 32.18 -56.67
CA LEU A 43 -27.77 32.92 -56.06
C LEU A 43 -28.23 32.41 -54.67
N ASN A 44 -27.71 31.30 -54.12
CA ASN A 44 -28.03 30.88 -52.74
C ASN A 44 -26.88 30.16 -51.99
N PRO A 45 -25.88 30.89 -51.46
CA PRO A 45 -24.78 30.32 -50.69
C PRO A 45 -25.08 30.02 -49.20
N LEU A 46 -26.26 30.37 -48.68
CA LEU A 46 -26.51 30.45 -47.23
C LEU A 46 -26.67 29.10 -46.50
N GLU A 47 -27.11 28.02 -47.15
CA GLU A 47 -27.26 26.71 -46.47
C GLU A 47 -25.92 25.99 -46.21
N ASN A 48 -24.89 26.26 -47.02
CA ASN A 48 -23.59 25.61 -46.85
C ASN A 48 -22.78 26.21 -45.69
N ASP A 49 -22.96 27.49 -45.38
CA ASP A 49 -22.23 28.16 -44.29
C ASP A 49 -22.63 27.63 -42.90
N GLU A 50 -23.92 27.33 -42.69
CA GLU A 50 -24.43 26.79 -41.42
C GLU A 50 -23.93 25.35 -41.17
N LEU A 51 -23.88 24.53 -42.21
CA LEU A 51 -23.35 23.16 -42.14
C LEU A 51 -21.83 23.14 -41.89
N VAL A 52 -21.08 24.02 -42.58
CA VAL A 52 -19.64 24.19 -42.35
C VAL A 52 -19.37 24.65 -40.91
N ALA A 53 -20.20 25.54 -40.34
CA ALA A 53 -20.09 25.94 -38.96
C ALA A 53 -20.34 24.77 -37.98
N GLN A 54 -21.33 23.93 -38.25
CA GLN A 54 -21.61 22.73 -37.44
C GLN A 54 -20.47 21.69 -37.52
N ILE A 55 -19.84 21.52 -38.69
CA ILE A 55 -18.66 20.67 -38.86
C ILE A 55 -17.45 21.25 -38.12
N GLY A 56 -17.26 22.57 -38.15
CA GLY A 56 -16.25 23.25 -37.37
C GLY A 56 -16.40 22.99 -35.87
N GLN A 57 -17.64 22.99 -35.37
CA GLN A 57 -17.96 22.62 -33.98
C GLN A 57 -17.63 21.14 -33.70
N ILE A 58 -18.05 20.20 -34.56
CA ILE A 58 -17.77 18.77 -34.41
C ILE A 58 -16.25 18.50 -34.43
N ARG A 59 -15.50 19.14 -35.33
CA ARG A 59 -14.04 19.02 -35.41
C ARG A 59 -13.35 19.54 -34.15
N SER A 60 -13.85 20.64 -33.59
CA SER A 60 -13.36 21.17 -32.31
C SER A 60 -13.59 20.18 -31.16
N VAL A 61 -14.77 19.56 -31.10
CA VAL A 61 -15.09 18.50 -30.12
C VAL A 61 -14.18 17.28 -30.32
N ALA A 62 -14.06 16.77 -31.55
CA ALA A 62 -13.19 15.63 -31.86
C ALA A 62 -11.72 15.91 -31.54
N SER A 63 -11.23 17.13 -31.82
CA SER A 63 -9.88 17.56 -31.45
C SER A 63 -9.71 17.61 -29.93
N THR A 64 -10.72 18.08 -29.21
CA THR A 64 -10.73 18.11 -27.74
C THR A 64 -10.72 16.70 -27.16
N GLU A 65 -11.52 15.78 -27.72
CA GLU A 65 -11.51 14.36 -27.33
C GLU A 65 -10.16 13.70 -27.58
N LYS A 66 -9.54 13.97 -28.73
CA LYS A 66 -8.18 13.48 -29.07
C LYS A 66 -7.14 14.01 -28.11
N LEU A 67 -7.24 15.29 -27.73
CA LEU A 67 -6.37 15.89 -26.73
C LEU A 67 -6.54 15.23 -25.37
N THR A 68 -7.78 15.09 -24.88
CA THR A 68 -8.08 14.41 -23.61
C THR A 68 -7.54 12.98 -23.62
N SER A 69 -7.77 12.22 -24.69
CA SER A 69 -7.24 10.85 -24.81
C SER A 69 -5.70 10.80 -24.83
N THR A 70 -5.05 11.82 -25.40
CA THR A 70 -3.58 11.93 -25.40
C THR A 70 -3.08 12.24 -23.99
N LEU A 71 -3.73 13.17 -23.29
CA LEU A 71 -3.41 13.51 -21.89
C LEU A 71 -3.60 12.31 -20.97
N ASP A 72 -4.70 11.56 -21.11
CA ASP A 72 -4.94 10.33 -20.35
C ASP A 72 -3.84 9.29 -20.59
N SER A 73 -3.36 9.16 -21.84
CA SER A 73 -2.27 8.25 -22.20
C SER A 73 -0.94 8.68 -21.60
N VAL A 74 -0.65 9.99 -21.57
CA VAL A 74 0.56 10.55 -20.94
C VAL A 74 0.52 10.36 -19.43
N LEU A 75 -0.61 10.67 -18.79
CA LEU A 75 -0.81 10.43 -17.35
C LEU A 75 -0.67 8.96 -17.00
N LEU A 76 -1.22 8.06 -17.82
CA LEU A 76 -1.05 6.62 -17.63
C LEU A 76 0.42 6.22 -17.74
N GLY A 77 1.14 6.71 -18.76
CA GLY A 77 2.58 6.44 -18.92
C GLY A 77 3.41 6.92 -17.72
N GLN A 78 3.12 8.11 -17.20
CA GLN A 78 3.76 8.63 -15.98
C GLN A 78 3.46 7.77 -14.76
N ASN A 79 2.20 7.39 -14.55
CA ASN A 79 1.81 6.56 -13.42
C ASN A 79 2.43 5.15 -13.50
N ILE A 80 2.52 4.56 -14.70
CA ILE A 80 3.22 3.28 -14.92
C ILE A 80 4.70 3.44 -14.58
N SER A 81 5.36 4.49 -15.06
CA SER A 81 6.78 4.75 -14.76
C SER A 81 7.04 4.86 -13.25
N SER A 82 6.22 5.63 -12.54
CA SER A 82 6.26 5.72 -11.08
C SER A 82 6.03 4.37 -10.41
N ALA A 83 5.05 3.59 -10.88
CA ALA A 83 4.77 2.26 -10.36
C ALA A 83 5.92 1.27 -10.62
N THR A 84 6.60 1.36 -11.78
CA THR A 84 7.73 0.48 -12.10
C THR A 84 8.94 0.75 -11.20
N ASN A 85 9.11 1.98 -10.71
CA ASN A 85 10.14 2.30 -9.72
C ASN A 85 9.87 1.66 -8.35
N LEU A 86 8.66 1.17 -8.11
CA LEU A 86 8.30 0.45 -6.89
C LEU A 86 8.64 -1.04 -6.98
N ILE A 87 8.95 -1.58 -8.16
CA ILE A 87 9.32 -2.99 -8.29
C ILE A 87 10.57 -3.26 -7.45
N GLY A 88 10.48 -4.26 -6.56
CA GLY A 88 11.50 -4.59 -5.57
C GLY A 88 11.47 -3.73 -4.29
N ALA A 89 10.62 -2.70 -4.22
CA ALA A 89 10.37 -1.95 -2.99
C ALA A 89 9.37 -2.70 -2.10
N GLU A 90 9.55 -2.59 -0.79
CA GLU A 90 8.56 -3.03 0.19
C GLU A 90 7.51 -1.93 0.35
N VAL A 91 6.23 -2.29 0.23
CA VAL A 91 5.13 -1.34 0.32
C VAL A 91 4.09 -1.81 1.33
N ASP A 92 3.58 -0.84 2.09
CA ASP A 92 2.42 -1.00 2.96
C ASP A 92 1.20 -0.43 2.25
N ALA A 93 0.24 -1.29 1.93
CA ALA A 93 -0.92 -0.91 1.14
C ALA A 93 -2.23 -1.50 1.68
N ILE A 94 -3.34 -0.92 1.23
CA ILE A 94 -4.67 -1.47 1.43
C ILE A 94 -5.07 -2.20 0.14
N SER A 95 -5.31 -3.50 0.23
CA SER A 95 -5.83 -4.31 -0.87
C SER A 95 -7.23 -3.85 -1.28
N ASP A 96 -7.67 -4.22 -2.50
CA ASP A 96 -9.02 -3.93 -2.99
C ASP A 96 -10.12 -4.48 -2.02
N ASP A 97 -9.79 -5.49 -1.21
CA ASP A 97 -10.65 -6.07 -0.16
C ASP A 97 -10.59 -5.34 1.21
N ASN A 98 -10.06 -4.12 1.23
CA ASN A 98 -9.89 -3.28 2.43
C ASN A 98 -9.08 -3.94 3.56
N GLN A 99 -8.15 -4.84 3.19
CA GLN A 99 -7.21 -5.47 4.11
C GLN A 99 -5.86 -4.77 4.01
N ARG A 100 -5.22 -4.51 5.15
CA ARG A 100 -3.82 -4.08 5.16
C ARG A 100 -2.93 -5.24 4.72
N VAL A 101 -2.09 -4.98 3.73
CA VAL A 101 -1.14 -5.94 3.15
C VAL A 101 0.22 -5.27 3.08
N SER A 102 1.27 -6.05 3.31
CA SER A 102 2.64 -5.55 3.36
C SER A 102 3.52 -6.52 2.60
N GLY A 103 4.16 -6.08 1.52
CA GLY A 103 4.93 -7.01 0.69
C GLY A 103 5.83 -6.30 -0.31
N THR A 104 6.69 -7.08 -0.95
CA THR A 104 7.56 -6.57 -2.01
C THR A 104 6.80 -6.56 -3.33
N VAL A 105 6.91 -5.47 -4.10
CA VAL A 105 6.28 -5.38 -5.42
C VAL A 105 7.07 -6.24 -6.42
N GLU A 106 6.45 -7.28 -6.97
CA GLU A 106 7.07 -8.13 -7.99
C GLU A 106 6.85 -7.58 -9.40
N ARG A 107 5.64 -7.07 -9.68
CA ARG A 107 5.25 -6.67 -11.02
C ARG A 107 4.24 -5.54 -11.01
N VAL A 108 4.24 -4.74 -12.07
CA VAL A 108 3.18 -3.78 -12.39
C VAL A 108 2.36 -4.28 -13.56
N SER A 109 1.05 -4.10 -13.50
CA SER A 109 0.11 -4.35 -14.60
C SER A 109 -0.80 -3.14 -14.77
N VAL A 110 -1.53 -3.09 -15.88
CA VAL A 110 -2.58 -2.07 -16.09
C VAL A 110 -3.90 -2.79 -16.26
N ALA A 111 -4.91 -2.42 -15.46
CA ALA A 111 -6.28 -2.86 -15.68
C ALA A 111 -7.20 -1.64 -15.60
N ASN A 112 -8.19 -1.58 -16.50
CA ASN A 112 -9.16 -0.47 -16.57
C ASN A 112 -8.49 0.93 -16.62
N GLY A 113 -7.36 1.04 -17.34
CA GLY A 113 -6.62 2.31 -17.47
C GLY A 113 -5.89 2.76 -16.19
N GLN A 114 -5.74 1.89 -15.18
CA GLN A 114 -5.04 2.21 -13.93
C GLN A 114 -3.93 1.19 -13.67
N PRO A 115 -2.74 1.64 -13.20
CA PRO A 115 -1.69 0.73 -12.81
C PRO A 115 -2.05 0.01 -11.51
N LYS A 116 -1.72 -1.27 -11.49
CA LYS A 116 -1.97 -2.22 -10.43
C LYS A 116 -0.67 -2.94 -10.09
N LEU A 117 -0.28 -2.89 -8.82
CA LEU A 117 0.89 -3.56 -8.27
C LEU A 117 0.54 -5.00 -7.93
N HIS A 118 1.41 -5.92 -8.30
CA HIS A 118 1.38 -7.31 -7.89
C HIS A 118 2.44 -7.47 -6.81
N LEU A 119 2.01 -7.70 -5.57
CA LEU A 119 2.90 -7.87 -4.42
C LEU A 119 3.10 -9.37 -4.16
N ASP A 120 4.33 -9.76 -3.79
CA ASP A 120 4.60 -11.05 -3.14
C ASP A 120 4.08 -10.94 -1.70
N LEU A 121 3.03 -11.71 -1.40
CA LEU A 121 2.32 -11.62 -0.13
C LEU A 121 2.51 -12.89 0.67
N ASP A 122 3.76 -13.15 1.02
CA ASP A 122 4.07 -14.11 2.06
C ASP A 122 3.63 -13.58 3.42
N PRO A 123 3.13 -14.47 4.29
CA PRO A 123 2.98 -14.18 5.71
C PRO A 123 4.26 -13.58 6.27
N ASN A 124 4.13 -12.42 6.89
CA ASN A 124 5.21 -11.74 7.58
C ASN A 124 4.76 -11.26 8.96
N ALA A 125 5.72 -11.06 9.86
CA ALA A 125 5.49 -10.44 11.17
C ALA A 125 6.50 -9.31 11.36
N LYS A 126 6.00 -8.13 11.75
CA LYS A 126 6.83 -6.93 11.98
C LYS A 126 6.41 -6.20 13.24
N LEU A 127 7.32 -5.36 13.74
CA LEU A 127 7.02 -4.45 14.83
C LEU A 127 5.93 -3.45 14.38
N SER A 128 4.87 -3.34 15.16
CA SER A 128 3.80 -2.36 14.93
C SER A 128 4.17 -1.01 15.54
N THR A 129 3.59 0.06 15.01
CA THR A 129 3.66 1.41 15.59
C THR A 129 2.67 1.61 16.74
N GLU A 130 1.72 0.68 16.89
CA GLU A 130 0.72 0.73 17.95
C GLU A 130 1.26 0.15 19.26
N ALA A 131 0.76 0.69 20.37
CA ALA A 131 1.10 0.20 21.70
C ALA A 131 0.59 -1.23 21.92
N GLY A 132 1.35 -2.01 22.68
CA GLY A 132 0.97 -3.34 23.17
C GLY A 132 1.97 -3.80 24.22
N ASP A 133 1.73 -4.93 24.86
CA ASP A 133 2.54 -5.34 26.02
C ASP A 133 3.60 -6.40 25.66
N VAL A 134 4.00 -6.49 24.39
CA VAL A 134 5.04 -7.44 23.96
C VAL A 134 6.40 -6.92 24.41
N GLY A 135 6.94 -7.53 25.47
CA GLY A 135 8.25 -7.19 26.02
C GLY A 135 9.41 -7.55 25.11
N SER A 136 10.60 -7.05 25.45
CA SER A 136 11.82 -7.35 24.69
C SER A 136 12.16 -8.85 24.65
N GLY A 137 12.61 -9.33 23.49
CA GLY A 137 12.89 -10.75 23.29
C GLY A 137 12.97 -11.15 21.82
N GLU A 138 13.30 -12.42 21.58
CA GLU A 138 13.20 -13.03 20.25
C GLU A 138 11.99 -13.95 20.20
N TYR A 139 11.08 -13.69 19.27
CA TYR A 139 9.82 -14.40 19.16
C TYR A 139 9.69 -15.14 17.85
N GLU A 140 9.09 -16.32 17.91
CA GLU A 140 8.67 -17.08 16.74
C GLU A 140 7.15 -17.19 16.74
N TYR A 141 6.56 -17.09 15.54
CA TYR A 141 5.12 -17.12 15.34
C TYR A 141 4.72 -18.29 14.47
N ARG A 142 3.56 -18.87 14.79
CA ARG A 142 2.91 -19.90 13.98
C ARG A 142 1.42 -19.65 13.95
N VAL A 143 0.85 -19.58 12.75
CA VAL A 143 -0.58 -19.42 12.55
C VAL A 143 -1.15 -20.74 12.07
N VAL A 144 -2.13 -21.28 12.80
CA VAL A 144 -2.72 -22.61 12.57
C VAL A 144 -4.19 -22.48 12.27
N TRP A 145 -4.69 -23.32 11.36
CA TRP A 145 -6.12 -23.47 11.11
C TRP A 145 -6.45 -24.92 10.80
N GLN A 146 -7.72 -25.27 10.95
CA GLN A 146 -8.22 -26.58 10.59
C GLN A 146 -9.07 -26.49 9.33
N ASP A 147 -8.84 -27.41 8.39
CA ASP A 147 -9.68 -27.59 7.21
C ASP A 147 -9.90 -29.09 6.98
N GLN A 148 -11.18 -29.47 6.83
CA GLN A 148 -11.60 -30.86 6.61
C GLN A 148 -10.98 -31.89 7.59
N GLY A 149 -10.83 -31.52 8.87
CA GLY A 149 -10.26 -32.38 9.91
C GLY A 149 -8.73 -32.51 9.87
N LYS A 150 -8.04 -31.74 9.01
CA LYS A 150 -6.58 -31.62 8.97
C LYS A 150 -6.14 -30.27 9.51
N SER A 151 -5.00 -30.25 10.21
CA SER A 151 -4.40 -29.02 10.72
C SER A 151 -3.31 -28.53 9.76
N PHE A 152 -3.40 -27.26 9.39
CA PHE A 152 -2.43 -26.57 8.55
C PHE A 152 -1.82 -25.42 9.32
N ALA A 153 -0.58 -25.08 9.00
CA ALA A 153 0.13 -23.98 9.62
C ALA A 153 0.93 -23.17 8.61
N VAL A 154 1.17 -21.91 8.96
CA VAL A 154 2.19 -21.09 8.32
C VAL A 154 3.01 -20.35 9.36
N ASP A 155 4.30 -20.25 9.09
CA ASP A 155 5.23 -19.52 9.93
C ASP A 155 5.49 -18.15 9.27
N PRO A 156 4.97 -17.03 9.82
CA PRO A 156 5.14 -15.71 9.22
C PRO A 156 6.60 -15.23 9.17
N LEU A 157 7.51 -15.91 9.86
CA LEU A 157 8.93 -15.56 9.87
C LEU A 157 9.77 -16.57 9.08
N ALA A 158 9.14 -17.44 8.27
CA ALA A 158 9.83 -18.51 7.56
C ALA A 158 10.93 -18.03 6.60
N LYS A 159 10.78 -16.84 6.00
CA LYS A 159 11.75 -16.23 5.07
C LYS A 159 12.78 -15.32 5.79
N VAL A 160 12.61 -15.06 7.09
CA VAL A 160 13.54 -14.23 7.87
C VAL A 160 14.71 -15.09 8.34
N ASP A 161 15.93 -14.57 8.21
CA ASP A 161 17.11 -15.27 8.71
C ASP A 161 16.99 -15.51 10.23
N GLY A 162 17.20 -16.76 10.66
CA GLY A 162 16.96 -17.17 12.05
C GLY A 162 15.48 -17.37 12.45
N LYS A 163 14.51 -17.12 11.55
CA LYS A 163 13.05 -17.37 11.72
C LYS A 163 12.41 -16.74 12.97
N SER A 164 13.05 -15.72 13.52
CA SER A 164 12.65 -15.06 14.76
C SER A 164 12.61 -13.55 14.56
N LEU A 165 11.67 -12.90 15.25
CA LEU A 165 11.55 -11.44 15.28
C LEU A 165 12.13 -10.92 16.60
N THR A 166 13.13 -10.05 16.52
CA THR A 166 13.72 -9.40 17.69
C THR A 166 12.95 -8.14 18.04
N VAL A 167 12.41 -8.08 19.25
CA VAL A 167 11.72 -6.91 19.81
C VAL A 167 12.66 -6.20 20.78
N LYS A 168 12.85 -4.89 20.59
CA LYS A 168 13.65 -4.04 21.46
C LYS A 168 12.77 -2.99 22.13
N GLY A 169 12.87 -2.91 23.46
CA GLY A 169 12.04 -2.05 24.29
C GLY A 169 10.76 -2.73 24.75
N ASP A 170 10.10 -2.08 25.70
CA ASP A 170 8.82 -2.47 26.24
C ASP A 170 7.72 -1.65 25.55
N ASP A 171 6.45 -2.00 25.76
CA ASP A 171 5.27 -1.37 25.17
C ASP A 171 5.14 -1.48 23.62
N LYS A 172 5.55 -2.62 23.05
CA LYS A 172 5.41 -2.91 21.61
C LYS A 172 4.28 -3.86 21.31
N SER A 173 3.66 -3.70 20.14
CA SER A 173 2.81 -4.73 19.54
C SER A 173 3.44 -5.28 18.27
N ILE A 174 3.04 -6.49 17.88
CA ILE A 174 3.52 -7.16 16.67
C ILE A 174 2.37 -7.29 15.68
N LEU A 175 2.59 -6.82 14.46
CA LEU A 175 1.63 -6.94 13.37
C LEU A 175 2.03 -8.12 12.48
N LEU A 176 1.16 -9.12 12.43
CA LEU A 176 1.20 -10.19 11.45
C LEU A 176 0.39 -9.76 10.24
N SER A 177 0.97 -9.86 9.06
CA SER A 177 0.36 -9.49 7.77
C SER A 177 0.39 -10.65 6.78
N ASN A 178 -0.43 -10.54 5.74
CA ASN A 178 -0.55 -11.49 4.62
C ASN A 178 -0.92 -12.92 5.03
N LEU A 179 -1.65 -13.08 6.13
CA LEU A 179 -2.09 -14.38 6.58
C LEU A 179 -3.03 -15.03 5.54
N PRO A 180 -2.95 -16.37 5.36
CA PRO A 180 -3.76 -17.06 4.37
C PRO A 180 -5.25 -16.92 4.66
N VAL A 181 -6.05 -16.78 3.60
CA VAL A 181 -7.51 -16.88 3.68
C VAL A 181 -7.89 -18.35 3.88
N THR A 182 -8.69 -18.59 4.91
CA THR A 182 -9.15 -19.91 5.35
C THR A 182 -10.68 -19.93 5.41
N ILE A 183 -11.27 -21.13 5.37
CA ILE A 183 -12.73 -21.30 5.53
C ILE A 183 -13.11 -21.16 7.01
N GLY A 184 -12.27 -21.65 7.91
CA GLY A 184 -12.46 -21.56 9.36
C GLY A 184 -11.64 -20.47 10.04
N GLN A 185 -11.79 -20.37 11.36
CA GLN A 185 -10.98 -19.50 12.20
C GLN A 185 -9.49 -19.87 12.16
N LYS A 186 -8.63 -18.89 12.41
CA LYS A 186 -7.19 -19.08 12.55
C LYS A 186 -6.80 -18.87 14.01
N GLN A 187 -5.86 -19.65 14.50
CA GLN A 187 -5.25 -19.50 15.82
C GLN A 187 -3.82 -19.03 15.65
N VAL A 188 -3.43 -18.00 16.40
CA VAL A 188 -2.10 -17.42 16.35
C VAL A 188 -1.36 -17.84 17.61
N PHE A 189 -0.21 -18.46 17.42
CA PHE A 189 0.66 -18.89 18.49
C PHE A 189 1.98 -18.14 18.42
N ARG A 190 2.54 -17.89 19.60
CA ARG A 190 3.85 -17.29 19.80
C ARG A 190 4.67 -18.15 20.75
N ARG A 191 5.96 -18.21 20.53
CA ARG A 191 6.93 -18.68 21.54
C ARG A 191 8.11 -17.73 21.61
N VAL A 192 8.77 -17.72 22.76
CA VAL A 192 10.11 -17.15 22.89
C VAL A 192 11.09 -18.13 22.25
N LYS A 193 12.03 -17.63 21.46
CA LYS A 193 13.05 -18.45 20.82
C LYS A 193 13.86 -19.21 21.87
N GLY A 194 13.99 -20.52 21.66
CA GLY A 194 14.62 -21.43 22.62
C GLY A 194 13.65 -22.12 23.59
N THR A 195 12.39 -21.68 23.65
CA THR A 195 11.32 -22.41 24.34
C THR A 195 10.70 -23.46 23.41
N GLU A 196 10.31 -24.61 23.94
CA GLU A 196 9.70 -25.68 23.13
C GLU A 196 8.26 -25.34 22.71
N ASP A 197 7.46 -24.83 23.65
CA ASP A 197 6.02 -24.70 23.51
C ASP A 197 5.57 -23.40 22.83
N PHE A 198 4.77 -23.54 21.78
CA PHE A 198 3.98 -22.47 21.19
C PHE A 198 2.71 -22.22 22.01
N LYS A 199 2.59 -21.03 22.60
CA LYS A 199 1.41 -20.63 23.37
C LYS A 199 0.47 -19.75 22.55
N LEU A 200 -0.82 -19.88 22.77
CA LEU A 200 -1.84 -19.10 22.08
C LEU A 200 -1.82 -17.64 22.52
N VAL A 201 -1.67 -16.73 21.55
CA VAL A 201 -1.81 -15.27 21.75
C VAL A 201 -3.19 -14.77 21.36
N GLY A 202 -3.88 -15.45 20.43
CA GLY A 202 -5.22 -15.05 20.03
C GLY A 202 -5.77 -15.87 18.87
N ALA A 203 -7.00 -15.54 18.48
CA ALA A 203 -7.69 -16.18 17.38
C ALA A 203 -8.32 -15.14 16.45
N ILE A 204 -8.31 -15.44 15.16
CA ILE A 204 -8.93 -14.65 14.10
C ILE A 204 -10.19 -15.40 13.68
N SER A 205 -11.34 -14.96 14.17
CA SER A 205 -12.63 -15.63 13.91
C SER A 205 -13.02 -15.61 12.43
N ASP A 206 -12.67 -14.54 11.73
CA ASP A 206 -12.91 -14.42 10.28
C ASP A 206 -11.72 -15.00 9.50
N GLY A 207 -11.94 -16.15 8.87
CA GLY A 207 -10.96 -16.82 8.00
C GLY A 207 -10.44 -15.96 6.85
N LYS A 208 -11.17 -14.90 6.45
CA LYS A 208 -10.77 -13.98 5.38
C LYS A 208 -9.82 -12.86 5.83
N LYS A 209 -9.77 -12.53 7.12
CA LYS A 209 -8.84 -11.52 7.63
C LYS A 209 -7.40 -11.99 7.43
N SER A 210 -6.58 -11.14 6.81
CA SER A 210 -5.16 -11.42 6.52
C SER A 210 -4.20 -10.76 7.51
N THR A 211 -4.73 -10.05 8.52
CA THR A 211 -3.93 -9.34 9.52
C THR A 211 -4.31 -9.75 10.94
N PHE A 212 -3.33 -9.72 11.83
CA PHE A 212 -3.52 -9.92 13.27
C PHE A 212 -2.50 -9.09 14.04
N GLN A 213 -2.95 -8.49 15.14
CA GLN A 213 -2.11 -7.70 16.00
C GLN A 213 -1.99 -8.38 17.36
N ASP A 214 -0.76 -8.72 17.71
CA ASP A 214 -0.42 -9.28 19.01
C ASP A 214 -0.03 -8.14 19.96
N VAL A 215 -0.86 -7.95 20.98
CA VAL A 215 -0.66 -6.97 22.06
C VAL A 215 -0.38 -7.66 23.40
N THR A 216 -0.34 -8.99 23.45
CA THR A 216 -0.34 -9.76 24.70
C THR A 216 1.06 -9.90 25.27
N SER A 217 1.23 -9.65 26.56
CA SER A 217 2.50 -9.89 27.27
C SER A 217 2.89 -11.37 27.25
N THR A 218 4.19 -11.66 27.33
CA THR A 218 4.70 -13.04 27.46
C THR A 218 4.21 -13.71 28.74
N GLU A 219 3.94 -12.92 29.78
CA GLU A 219 3.43 -13.39 31.07
C GLU A 219 1.94 -13.75 31.02
N ASP A 220 1.17 -13.09 30.15
CA ASP A 220 -0.28 -13.28 29.98
C ASP A 220 -0.65 -14.29 28.88
N LEU A 221 0.34 -15.01 28.34
CA LEU A 221 0.11 -16.03 27.34
C LEU A 221 -0.80 -17.14 27.88
N SER A 222 -1.77 -17.56 27.06
CA SER A 222 -2.68 -18.65 27.42
C SER A 222 -1.91 -19.95 27.73
N ASP A 223 -2.45 -20.74 28.66
CA ASP A 223 -2.01 -22.12 28.92
C ASP A 223 -2.26 -23.07 27.75
N TYR A 224 -3.00 -22.63 26.73
CA TYR A 224 -3.22 -23.42 25.52
C TYR A 224 -1.94 -23.49 24.68
N VAL A 225 -1.29 -24.66 24.73
CA VAL A 225 -0.14 -25.01 23.91
C VAL A 225 -0.62 -25.61 22.59
N LEU A 226 0.08 -25.29 21.50
CA LEU A 226 -0.15 -25.91 20.20
C LEU A 226 0.03 -27.42 20.32
N THR A 227 -1.03 -28.18 20.04
CA THR A 227 -1.01 -29.64 20.08
C THR A 227 -1.00 -30.21 18.66
N GLY A 228 -0.16 -31.24 18.46
CA GLY A 228 0.03 -31.90 17.17
C GLY A 228 1.03 -31.19 16.24
N GLU A 229 1.36 -31.86 15.13
CA GLU A 229 2.21 -31.31 14.08
C GLU A 229 1.36 -30.87 12.89
N PRO A 230 0.97 -29.58 12.80
CA PRO A 230 0.22 -29.10 11.66
C PRO A 230 1.09 -29.14 10.40
N GLN A 231 0.47 -29.38 9.24
CA GLN A 231 1.18 -29.36 7.96
C GLN A 231 1.57 -27.93 7.60
N LEU A 232 2.87 -27.65 7.52
CA LEU A 232 3.39 -26.35 7.13
C LEU A 232 3.12 -26.09 5.64
N MET A 233 2.53 -24.93 5.37
CA MET A 233 2.26 -24.42 4.03
C MET A 233 3.19 -23.24 3.73
N SER A 234 3.62 -23.13 2.47
CA SER A 234 4.30 -21.94 1.94
C SER A 234 3.37 -21.24 0.96
N PRO A 235 2.48 -20.34 1.42
CA PRO A 235 1.52 -19.68 0.54
C PRO A 235 2.21 -18.57 -0.25
N SER A 236 2.51 -18.80 -1.53
CA SER A 236 2.80 -17.71 -2.47
C SER A 236 1.47 -17.16 -3.00
N ARG A 237 1.06 -15.97 -2.56
CA ARG A 237 -0.11 -15.28 -3.12
C ARG A 237 0.32 -13.98 -3.78
N THR A 238 -0.13 -13.78 -5.02
CA THR A 238 -0.02 -12.50 -5.73
C THR A 238 -1.32 -11.73 -5.53
N PHE A 239 -1.32 -10.58 -4.88
CA PHE A 239 -2.50 -9.69 -4.86
C PHE A 239 -2.26 -8.47 -5.72
N THR A 240 -3.36 -7.94 -6.25
CA THR A 240 -3.40 -6.78 -7.11
C THR A 240 -3.80 -5.56 -6.28
N VAL A 241 -2.89 -4.62 -6.07
CA VAL A 241 -3.13 -3.37 -5.32
C VAL A 241 -3.15 -2.19 -6.26
N SER A 242 -4.17 -1.35 -6.17
CA SER A 242 -4.26 -0.11 -6.94
C SER A 242 -3.32 0.97 -6.35
N LEU A 243 -2.59 1.71 -7.19
CA LEU A 243 -1.61 2.73 -6.74
C LEU A 243 -2.17 3.77 -5.76
N LYS A 244 -3.48 4.05 -5.85
CA LYS A 244 -4.20 5.00 -5.00
C LYS A 244 -4.33 4.55 -3.54
N ASN A 245 -4.10 3.27 -3.25
CA ASN A 245 -4.29 2.67 -1.92
C ASN A 245 -2.95 2.33 -1.23
N VAL A 246 -1.82 2.77 -1.79
CA VAL A 246 -0.51 2.62 -1.16
C VAL A 246 -0.35 3.73 -0.12
N GLY A 247 -0.26 3.35 1.15
CA GLY A 247 -0.18 4.31 2.25
C GLY A 247 1.24 4.77 2.54
N GLU A 248 2.23 3.88 2.37
CA GLU A 248 3.64 4.15 2.64
C GLU A 248 4.52 3.33 1.67
N ILE A 249 5.54 3.96 1.09
CA ILE A 249 6.50 3.34 0.17
C ILE A 249 7.85 3.34 0.86
N ARG A 250 8.47 2.17 1.02
CA ARG A 250 9.85 2.04 1.51
C ARG A 250 10.77 1.68 0.35
N PRO A 251 11.60 2.62 -0.13
CA PRO A 251 12.54 2.34 -1.22
C PRO A 251 13.49 1.19 -0.83
N PRO A 252 13.95 0.36 -1.78
CA PRO A 252 14.93 -0.67 -1.48
C PRO A 252 16.19 -0.05 -0.90
N GLU A 253 16.78 -0.71 0.10
CA GLU A 253 18.07 -0.30 0.67
C GLU A 253 19.13 -0.26 -0.44
N ARG A 254 19.70 0.91 -0.71
CA ARG A 254 20.84 0.99 -1.64
C ARG A 254 22.02 0.26 -1.01
N PRO A 255 22.65 -0.70 -1.70
CA PRO A 255 23.91 -1.25 -1.23
C PRO A 255 24.94 -0.11 -1.14
N GLY A 256 25.39 0.19 0.08
CA GLY A 256 26.56 1.04 0.34
C GLY A 256 26.35 2.49 0.77
N THR A 257 25.13 2.95 1.08
CA THR A 257 24.97 4.28 1.70
C THR A 257 24.80 4.16 3.21
N THR A 258 25.91 4.02 3.93
CA THR A 258 25.94 4.34 5.36
C THR A 258 25.48 5.80 5.51
N PRO A 259 24.44 6.09 6.31
CA PRO A 259 24.08 7.48 6.58
C PRO A 259 25.30 8.18 7.21
N PRO A 260 25.63 9.43 6.82
CA PRO A 260 26.68 10.17 7.50
C PRO A 260 26.34 10.24 8.99
N PRO A 261 27.35 10.14 9.89
CA PRO A 261 27.11 10.18 11.32
C PRO A 261 26.33 11.45 11.65
N VAL A 262 25.18 11.28 12.30
CA VAL A 262 24.38 12.38 12.82
C VAL A 262 25.24 13.07 13.88
N THR A 263 25.82 14.22 13.54
CA THR A 263 26.50 15.05 14.52
C THR A 263 25.47 15.46 15.57
N PRO A 264 25.67 15.18 16.87
CA PRO A 264 24.74 15.63 17.89
C PRO A 264 24.66 17.17 17.87
N PRO A 265 23.49 17.74 18.19
CA PRO A 265 23.32 19.19 18.25
C PRO A 265 24.34 19.78 19.24
N VAL A 266 25.09 20.79 18.78
CA VAL A 266 25.99 21.57 19.63
C VAL A 266 25.15 22.17 20.76
N THR A 267 25.38 21.70 21.98
CA THR A 267 24.84 22.31 23.19
C THR A 267 25.39 23.75 23.27
N PRO A 268 24.55 24.79 23.36
CA PRO A 268 25.05 26.14 23.59
C PRO A 268 25.81 26.20 24.92
N PRO A 269 26.89 26.99 25.03
CA PRO A 269 27.68 27.06 26.25
C PRO A 269 26.79 27.55 27.40
N ALA A 270 26.94 26.89 28.56
CA ALA A 270 26.29 27.26 29.80
C ALA A 270 26.51 28.75 30.09
N GLN A 271 25.42 29.49 30.35
CA GLN A 271 25.50 30.79 31.00
C GLN A 271 26.13 30.55 32.37
N THR A 272 27.39 30.95 32.50
CA THR A 272 28.03 31.19 33.79
C THR A 272 27.29 32.34 34.45
N ASP A 273 26.49 32.04 35.47
CA ASP A 273 26.07 33.03 36.46
C ASP A 273 27.33 33.60 37.14
N ASP A 274 27.55 34.89 36.95
CA ASP A 274 28.58 35.68 37.62
C ASP A 274 28.18 35.87 39.10
N PRO A 275 29.09 35.66 40.07
CA PRO A 275 28.79 35.87 41.48
C PRO A 275 28.76 37.37 41.83
N GLU A 276 27.63 37.81 42.38
CA GLU A 276 27.43 39.15 42.96
C GLU A 276 28.43 39.37 44.11
N ALA A 277 29.33 40.33 43.94
CA ALA A 277 30.32 40.73 44.93
C ALA A 277 29.71 41.59 46.06
N PRO A 278 30.23 41.51 47.29
CA PRO A 278 29.68 42.20 48.45
C PRO A 278 30.31 43.59 48.66
N GLY A 279 29.51 44.54 49.16
CA GLY A 279 30.00 45.70 49.90
C GLY A 279 29.35 47.03 49.50
N ASP A 280 28.48 47.56 50.36
CA ASP A 280 28.73 48.90 50.92
C ASP A 280 28.03 49.07 52.27
N GLU A 281 28.74 49.74 53.17
CA GLU A 281 28.43 50.05 54.55
C GLU A 281 27.19 50.96 54.69
N THR A 282 26.48 50.88 55.82
CA THR A 282 26.30 52.06 56.70
C THR A 282 25.60 51.72 58.02
N LEU A 283 26.36 51.95 59.10
CA LEU A 283 26.00 52.62 60.36
C LEU A 283 25.22 51.88 61.48
N GLU A 284 25.91 51.82 62.64
CA GLU A 284 25.46 52.14 64.01
C GLU A 284 24.15 51.48 64.51
N ASN A 285 24.09 50.82 65.66
CA ASN A 285 24.56 51.27 66.98
C ASN A 285 24.27 50.16 68.01
N THR A 286 25.27 49.91 68.87
CA THR A 286 25.19 49.68 70.33
C THR A 286 24.01 48.89 70.95
N ASP A 287 24.41 47.83 71.67
CA ASP A 287 24.22 47.67 73.13
C ASP A 287 23.40 46.46 73.60
N SER A 288 23.86 45.94 74.74
CA SER A 288 23.26 44.94 75.63
C SER A 288 23.28 43.49 75.11
N GLY A 289 24.04 42.53 75.66
CA GLY A 289 24.58 42.41 77.01
C GLY A 289 23.85 41.31 77.78
N THR A 290 24.50 40.14 77.83
CA THR A 290 24.55 39.23 78.98
C THR A 290 23.40 38.24 79.23
N ALA A 291 23.85 37.00 79.41
CA ALA A 291 23.16 35.80 79.82
C ALA A 291 22.57 35.85 81.24
N ALA A 292 21.51 35.08 81.44
CA ALA A 292 21.39 34.09 82.51
C ALA A 292 20.42 32.99 82.04
#